data_AF-A0A0R1DVI4-F1
#
_entry.id   AF-A0A0R1DVI4-F1
#
_cell.length_a   1.000
_cell.length_b   1.000
_cell.length_c   1.000
_cell.angle_alpha   90.00
_cell.angle_beta   90.00
_cell.angle_gamma   90.00
#
_symmetry.space_group_name_H-M   'P 1'
#
loop_
_entity.id
_entity.type
_entity.pdbx_description
1 polymer ?
#
loop_
_entity_poly.entity_id
_entity_poly.type
_entity_poly.pdbx_seq_one_letter_code
_entity_poly.pdbx_strand_id
1 'polypeptide(L)'
;MAILLGCCYFFGPRTGCIIGSFWIILYYSLMAYFMHYQMVNSQRATIDFTTREYEKKTRGFWVLGISFIVMACVTLLLLLGAILKKYEFLFLFLLAQIPPISVESFYLLTAMMYGLEFESFVIYLLPLGILIYIDLVVCSYFYELKSLKRLRAVSEFNIEY
;
A
#
# COMPACT_ATOMS: atom_id res chain seq x y z
N MET A 1 22.92 -2.18 -6.56
CA MET A 1 22.37 -0.91 -6.03
C MET A 1 21.82 -0.14 -7.23
N ALA A 2 20.58 -0.43 -7.63
CA ALA A 2 19.97 0.20 -8.80
C ALA A 2 19.54 1.62 -8.41
N ILE A 3 20.37 2.58 -8.78
CA ILE A 3 20.10 3.99 -8.55
C ILE A 3 19.05 4.41 -9.59
N LEU A 4 17.77 4.39 -9.21
CA LEU A 4 16.66 4.94 -9.98
C LEU A 4 16.75 6.48 -9.94
N LEU A 5 17.81 7.03 -10.56
CA LEU A 5 18.14 8.45 -10.57
C LEU A 5 17.20 9.29 -11.47
N GLY A 6 16.43 8.63 -12.34
CA GLY A 6 15.72 9.30 -13.44
C GLY A 6 14.37 9.93 -13.09
N CYS A 7 13.50 9.26 -12.33
CA CYS A 7 12.14 9.78 -12.06
C CYS A 7 12.02 10.58 -10.75
N CYS A 8 12.96 10.42 -9.80
CA CYS A 8 12.95 11.18 -8.54
C CYS A 8 13.53 12.61 -8.67
N TYR A 9 14.01 13.00 -9.86
CA TYR A 9 14.67 14.31 -10.03
C TYR A 9 13.68 15.46 -10.28
N PHE A 10 12.49 15.19 -10.83
CA PHE A 10 11.47 16.23 -11.08
C PHE A 10 10.60 16.54 -9.87
N PHE A 11 10.39 15.57 -8.98
CA PHE A 11 9.73 15.74 -7.68
C PHE A 11 10.58 14.99 -6.66
N GLY A 12 11.26 15.72 -5.76
CA GLY A 12 12.08 15.10 -4.72
C GLY A 12 11.32 14.01 -3.92
N PRO A 13 12.04 13.07 -3.29
CA PRO A 13 11.43 11.89 -2.67
C PRO A 13 10.39 12.23 -1.59
N ARG A 14 10.53 13.40 -0.94
CA ARG A 14 9.50 13.95 -0.04
C ARG A 14 8.17 14.23 -0.76
N THR A 15 8.21 14.93 -1.88
CA THR A 15 7.01 15.27 -2.68
C THR A 15 6.40 14.00 -3.27
N GLY A 16 7.24 13.05 -3.70
CA GLY A 16 6.82 11.71 -4.10
C GLY A 16 6.07 10.96 -2.99
N CYS A 17 6.56 11.01 -1.75
CA CYS A 17 5.86 10.41 -0.60
C CYS A 17 4.51 11.08 -0.34
N ILE A 18 4.41 12.41 -0.42
CA ILE A 18 3.16 13.14 -0.17
C ILE A 18 2.12 12.81 -1.24
N ILE A 19 2.48 12.93 -2.52
CA ILE A 19 1.58 12.65 -3.64
C ILE A 19 1.18 11.17 -3.65
N GLY A 20 2.15 10.27 -3.42
CA GLY A 20 1.91 8.84 -3.29
C GLY A 20 0.96 8.50 -2.14
N SER A 21 1.11 9.16 -0.98
CA SER A 21 0.20 8.97 0.15
C SER A 21 -1.24 9.36 -0.19
N PHE A 22 -1.44 10.52 -0.81
CA PHE A 22 -2.77 10.96 -1.22
C PHE A 22 -3.39 9.99 -2.23
N TRP A 23 -2.60 9.54 -3.20
CA TRP A 23 -3.05 8.58 -4.20
C TRP A 23 -3.46 7.25 -3.57
N ILE A 24 -2.64 6.68 -2.68
CA ILE A 24 -2.93 5.44 -1.97
C ILE A 24 -4.21 5.57 -1.14
N ILE A 25 -4.37 6.67 -0.40
CA ILE A 25 -5.57 6.89 0.43
C ILE A 25 -6.83 6.90 -0.44
N LEU A 26 -6.82 7.64 -1.54
CA LEU A 26 -7.93 7.67 -2.48
C LEU A 26 -8.19 6.29 -3.08
N TYR A 27 -7.14 5.62 -3.54
CA TYR A 27 -7.23 4.31 -4.17
C TYR A 27 -7.82 3.25 -3.24
N TYR A 28 -7.28 3.10 -2.02
CA TYR A 28 -7.76 2.09 -1.08
C TYR A 28 -9.14 2.40 -0.50
N SER A 29 -9.46 3.68 -0.30
CA SER A 29 -10.81 4.07 0.12
C SER A 29 -11.84 3.72 -0.96
N LEU A 30 -11.51 3.96 -2.22
CA LEU A 30 -12.35 3.63 -3.37
C LEU A 30 -12.50 2.11 -3.55
N MET A 31 -11.42 1.35 -3.37
CA MET A 31 -11.48 -0.13 -3.41
C MET A 31 -12.27 -0.73 -2.25
N ALA A 32 -12.12 -0.20 -1.04
CA ALA A 32 -12.96 -0.60 0.09
C ALA A 32 -14.44 -0.32 -0.19
N TYR A 33 -14.76 0.84 -0.78
CA TYR A 33 -16.11 1.17 -1.21
C TYR A 33 -16.62 0.21 -2.28
N PHE A 34 -15.84 -0.09 -3.33
CA PHE A 34 -16.26 -1.02 -4.37
C PHE A 34 -16.47 -2.43 -3.86
N MET A 35 -15.61 -2.92 -2.96
CA MET A 35 -15.79 -4.23 -2.33
C MET A 35 -17.05 -4.27 -1.48
N HIS A 36 -17.32 -3.23 -0.70
CA HIS A 36 -18.57 -3.10 0.06
C HIS A 36 -19.79 -3.07 -0.87
N TYR A 37 -19.74 -2.27 -1.95
CA TYR A 37 -20.80 -2.18 -2.95
C TYR A 37 -21.06 -3.53 -3.62
N GLN A 38 -20.01 -4.23 -4.05
CA GLN A 38 -20.13 -5.57 -4.61
C GLN A 38 -20.73 -6.54 -3.61
N MET A 39 -20.36 -6.51 -2.33
CA MET A 39 -20.97 -7.36 -1.31
C MET A 39 -22.46 -7.09 -1.13
N VAL A 40 -22.89 -5.82 -1.15
CA VAL A 40 -24.30 -5.45 -1.03
C VAL A 40 -25.10 -5.85 -2.28
N ASN A 41 -24.56 -5.63 -3.48
CA ASN A 41 -25.26 -5.89 -4.74
C ASN A 41 -25.12 -7.33 -5.28
N SER A 42 -24.16 -8.12 -4.81
CA SER A 42 -23.92 -9.50 -5.30
C SER A 42 -24.91 -10.54 -4.77
N GLN A 43 -25.93 -10.14 -4.01
CA GLN A 43 -27.07 -10.99 -3.64
C GLN A 43 -27.92 -11.46 -4.83
N ARG A 44 -27.72 -10.93 -6.04
CA ARG A 44 -28.61 -11.20 -7.20
C ARG A 44 -28.11 -12.20 -8.25
N ALA A 45 -26.96 -12.85 -8.07
CA ALA A 45 -26.47 -13.82 -9.05
C ALA A 45 -26.32 -15.21 -8.44
N THR A 46 -26.99 -16.17 -9.09
CA THR A 46 -27.07 -17.64 -8.92
C THR A 46 -28.09 -18.15 -7.90
N ILE A 47 -29.31 -18.40 -8.40
CA ILE A 47 -30.29 -19.29 -7.77
C ILE A 47 -29.80 -20.72 -8.04
N ASP A 48 -29.39 -21.45 -7.00
CA ASP A 48 -29.19 -22.89 -7.08
C ASP A 48 -30.47 -23.57 -6.58
N PHE A 49 -31.14 -24.31 -7.48
CA PHE A 49 -32.49 -24.83 -7.28
C PHE A 49 -32.54 -26.05 -6.34
N THR A 50 -31.41 -26.52 -5.81
CA THR A 50 -31.31 -27.82 -5.14
C THR A 50 -31.09 -27.79 -3.62
N THR A 51 -30.49 -26.74 -3.04
CA THR A 51 -30.00 -26.82 -1.63
C THR A 51 -30.51 -25.77 -0.66
N ARG A 52 -31.16 -24.66 -1.09
CA ARG A 52 -31.73 -23.61 -0.20
C ARG A 52 -30.80 -23.05 0.90
N GLU A 53 -29.49 -23.33 0.86
CA GLU A 53 -28.52 -22.80 1.82
C GLU A 53 -27.73 -21.66 1.15
N TYR A 54 -28.04 -20.44 1.59
CA TYR A 54 -27.35 -19.22 1.20
C TYR A 54 -26.00 -19.11 1.93
N GLU A 55 -24.97 -19.82 1.50
CA GLU A 55 -23.59 -19.50 1.92
C GLU A 55 -22.70 -19.20 0.73
N LYS A 56 -22.87 -18.00 0.16
CA LYS A 56 -21.77 -17.36 -0.56
C LYS A 56 -20.66 -17.15 0.48
N LYS A 57 -19.47 -17.75 0.28
CA LYS A 57 -18.28 -17.53 1.12
C LYS A 57 -17.82 -16.06 1.04
N THR A 58 -18.53 -15.16 1.70
CA THR A 58 -18.29 -13.71 1.75
C THR A 58 -17.15 -13.33 2.70
N ARG A 59 -16.62 -14.29 3.47
CA ARG A 59 -15.50 -14.06 4.40
C ARG A 59 -14.25 -13.52 3.71
N GLY A 60 -13.95 -13.99 2.49
CA GLY A 60 -12.78 -13.51 1.74
C GLY A 60 -12.87 -12.03 1.35
N PHE A 61 -14.03 -11.60 0.86
CA PHE A 61 -14.30 -10.20 0.52
C PHE A 61 -14.26 -9.28 1.75
N TRP A 62 -14.77 -9.73 2.90
CA TRP A 62 -14.66 -8.99 4.16
C TRP A 62 -13.21 -8.80 4.60
N VAL A 63 -12.39 -9.86 4.55
CA VAL A 63 -10.97 -9.79 4.92
C VAL A 63 -10.21 -8.83 4.01
N LEU A 64 -10.48 -8.86 2.70
CA LEU A 64 -9.87 -7.95 1.74
C LEU A 64 -10.29 -6.49 1.98
N GLY A 65 -11.59 -6.25 2.22
CA GLY A 65 -12.12 -4.91 2.53
C GLY A 65 -11.53 -4.30 3.81
N ILE A 66 -11.42 -5.10 4.88
CA ILE A 66 -10.78 -4.66 6.13
C ILE A 66 -9.29 -4.35 5.88
N SER A 67 -8.59 -5.17 5.09
CA SER A 67 -7.19 -4.93 4.72
C SER A 67 -7.00 -3.56 4.04
N PHE A 68 -7.90 -3.19 3.11
CA PHE A 68 -7.85 -1.87 2.45
C PHE A 68 -8.09 -0.70 3.40
N ILE A 69 -9.01 -0.84 4.36
CA ILE A 69 -9.24 0.18 5.38
C ILE A 69 -8.00 0.34 6.27
N VAL A 70 -7.42 -0.77 6.72
CA VAL A 70 -6.19 -0.77 7.51
C VAL A 70 -5.06 -0.10 6.73
N MET A 71 -4.93 -0.38 5.43
CA MET A 71 -3.94 0.29 4.60
C MET A 71 -4.17 1.79 4.53
N ALA A 72 -5.39 2.26 4.25
CA ALA A 72 -5.69 3.69 4.23
C ALA A 72 -5.32 4.39 5.56
N CYS A 73 -5.55 3.73 6.70
CA CYS A 73 -5.13 4.22 8.02
C CYS A 73 -3.60 4.25 8.16
N VAL A 74 -2.90 3.19 7.72
CA VAL A 74 -1.43 3.12 7.75
C VAL A 74 -0.82 4.19 6.85
N THR A 75 -1.40 4.51 5.70
CA THR A 75 -0.90 5.57 4.81
C THR A 75 -0.97 6.96 5.44
N LEU A 76 -1.85 7.20 6.41
CA LEU A 76 -1.84 8.46 7.17
C LEU A 76 -0.51 8.64 7.93
N LEU A 77 0.11 7.55 8.40
CA LEU A 77 1.44 7.60 9.02
C LEU A 77 2.51 8.03 8.02
N LEU A 78 2.42 7.58 6.76
CA LEU A 78 3.32 8.02 5.71
C LEU A 78 3.17 9.52 5.43
N LEU A 79 1.93 10.00 5.30
CA LEU A 79 1.64 11.41 5.08
C LEU A 79 2.19 12.27 6.23
N LEU A 80 1.93 11.87 7.47
CA LEU A 80 2.46 12.55 8.67
C LEU A 80 3.99 12.51 8.73
N GLY A 81 4.61 11.37 8.42
CA GLY A 81 6.06 11.21 8.37
C GLY A 81 6.72 12.11 7.31
N ALA A 82 6.09 12.24 6.14
CA ALA A 82 6.56 13.10 5.06
C ALA A 82 6.43 14.60 5.38
N ILE A 83 5.37 15.01 6.08
CA ILE A 83 5.15 16.38 6.53
C ILE A 83 6.12 16.75 7.66
N LEU A 84 6.17 15.93 8.72
CA LEU A 84 6.97 16.16 9.93
C LEU A 84 8.47 15.86 9.75
N LYS A 85 8.89 15.31 8.60
CA LYS A 85 10.27 14.92 8.28
C LYS A 85 10.89 13.99 9.33
N LYS A 86 10.09 13.09 9.89
CA LYS A 86 10.52 12.15 10.94
C LYS A 86 10.65 10.75 10.35
N TYR A 87 11.86 10.19 10.39
CA TYR A 87 12.16 8.87 9.84
C TYR A 87 11.45 7.73 10.58
N GLU A 88 11.10 7.92 11.86
CA GLU A 88 10.40 6.92 12.68
C GLU A 88 9.04 6.55 12.09
N PHE A 89 8.27 7.55 11.63
CA PHE A 89 6.96 7.30 11.00
C PHE A 89 7.09 6.61 9.63
N LEU A 90 8.14 6.93 8.86
CA LEU A 90 8.42 6.25 7.58
C LEU A 90 8.76 4.77 7.82
N PHE A 91 9.57 4.49 8.84
CA PHE A 91 9.91 3.12 9.22
C PHE A 91 8.68 2.34 9.72
N LEU A 92 7.86 2.98 10.55
CA LEU A 92 6.65 2.38 11.09
C LEU A 92 5.62 2.08 9.99
N PHE A 93 5.51 2.96 8.99
CA PHE A 93 4.74 2.73 7.78
C PHE A 93 5.23 1.48 7.02
N LEU A 94 6.52 1.39 6.71
CA LEU A 94 7.09 0.24 5.99
C LEU A 94 6.84 -1.09 6.72
N LEU A 95 6.87 -1.08 8.05
CA LEU A 95 6.62 -2.28 8.86
C LEU A 95 5.12 -2.64 8.90
N ALA A 96 4.26 -1.63 9.08
CA ALA A 96 2.80 -1.81 9.14
C ALA A 96 2.17 -2.23 7.80
N GLN A 97 2.89 -2.07 6.69
CA GLN A 97 2.43 -2.41 5.35
C GLN A 97 2.72 -3.88 4.96
N ILE A 98 3.57 -4.58 5.71
CA ILE A 98 3.89 -6.00 5.46
C ILE A 98 2.63 -6.89 5.50
N PRO A 99 1.75 -6.80 6.52
CA PRO A 99 0.57 -7.65 6.56
C PRO A 99 -0.39 -7.42 5.37
N PRO A 100 -0.77 -6.18 5.03
CA PRO A 100 -1.62 -5.96 3.86
C PRO A 100 -1.02 -6.42 2.53
N ILE A 101 0.28 -6.20 2.29
CA ILE A 101 0.97 -6.70 1.09
C ILE A 101 0.88 -8.23 1.03
N SER A 102 1.08 -8.91 2.16
CA SER A 102 1.00 -10.36 2.22
C SER A 102 -0.40 -10.88 1.88
N VAL A 103 -1.44 -10.16 2.31
CA VAL A 103 -2.84 -10.49 2.00
C VAL A 103 -3.12 -10.31 0.51
N GLU A 104 -2.76 -9.16 -0.08
CA GLU A 104 -2.93 -8.91 -1.52
C GLU A 104 -2.18 -9.95 -2.36
N SER A 105 -0.94 -10.27 -1.99
CA SER A 105 -0.10 -11.26 -2.68
C SER A 105 -0.71 -12.67 -2.59
N PHE A 106 -1.29 -13.03 -1.45
CA PHE A 106 -1.98 -14.31 -1.28
C PHE A 106 -3.22 -14.42 -2.16
N TYR A 107 -4.01 -13.34 -2.27
CA TYR A 107 -5.16 -13.30 -3.17
C TYR A 107 -4.75 -13.34 -4.64
N LEU A 108 -3.67 -12.67 -5.02
CA LEU A 108 -3.10 -12.75 -6.36
C LEU A 108 -2.62 -14.18 -6.71
N LEU A 109 -1.92 -14.84 -5.77
CA LEU A 109 -1.48 -16.23 -5.94
C LEU A 109 -2.68 -17.17 -6.10
N THR A 110 -3.69 -17.01 -5.25
CA THR A 110 -4.94 -17.77 -5.32
C THR A 110 -5.60 -17.54 -6.70
N ALA A 111 -5.66 -16.29 -7.16
CA ALA A 111 -6.22 -15.96 -8.45
C ALA A 111 -5.46 -16.61 -9.63
N MET A 112 -4.13 -16.67 -9.57
CA MET A 112 -3.31 -17.38 -10.56
C MET A 112 -3.59 -18.89 -10.56
N MET A 113 -3.66 -19.52 -9.37
CA MET A 113 -3.87 -20.97 -9.24
C MET A 113 -5.24 -21.43 -9.75
N TYR A 114 -6.28 -20.60 -9.61
CA TYR A 114 -7.64 -20.93 -10.06
C TYR A 114 -7.94 -20.50 -11.49
N GLY A 115 -6.95 -19.99 -12.24
CA GLY A 115 -7.10 -19.71 -13.67
C GLY A 115 -8.09 -18.58 -13.97
N LEU A 116 -7.90 -17.42 -13.33
CA LEU A 116 -8.73 -16.25 -13.59
C LEU A 116 -8.49 -15.63 -14.98
N GLU A 117 -9.54 -14.98 -15.49
CA GLU A 117 -9.48 -14.13 -16.67
C GLU A 117 -8.46 -13.00 -16.47
N PHE A 118 -7.72 -12.68 -17.53
CA PHE A 118 -6.63 -11.70 -17.53
C PHE A 118 -7.03 -10.33 -16.93
N GLU A 119 -8.30 -9.92 -17.11
CA GLU A 119 -8.82 -8.67 -16.57
C GLU A 119 -8.77 -8.60 -15.04
N SER A 120 -9.17 -9.68 -14.37
CA SER A 120 -9.13 -9.74 -12.91
C SER A 120 -7.70 -9.81 -12.38
N PHE A 121 -6.80 -10.47 -13.11
CA PHE A 121 -5.39 -10.50 -12.78
C PHE A 121 -4.77 -9.08 -12.78
N VAL A 122 -5.10 -8.27 -13.79
CA VAL A 122 -4.64 -6.87 -13.88
C VAL A 122 -5.16 -6.04 -12.72
N ILE A 123 -6.41 -6.24 -12.29
CA ILE A 123 -7.01 -5.53 -11.15
C ILE A 123 -6.25 -5.78 -9.84
N TYR A 124 -5.70 -6.98 -9.63
CA TYR A 124 -4.91 -7.30 -8.43
C TYR A 124 -3.40 -7.03 -8.58
N LEU A 125 -2.85 -7.04 -9.80
CA LEU A 125 -1.42 -6.80 -10.03
C LEU A 125 -1.07 -5.31 -10.03
N LEU A 126 -1.90 -4.47 -10.64
CA LEU A 126 -1.68 -3.03 -10.73
C LEU A 126 -1.50 -2.35 -9.35
N PRO A 127 -2.32 -2.66 -8.33
CA PRO A 127 -2.22 -2.04 -7.01
C PRO A 127 -0.94 -2.46 -6.30
N LEU A 128 -0.59 -3.75 -6.39
CA LEU A 128 0.65 -4.30 -5.85
C LEU A 128 1.88 -3.63 -6.48
N GLY A 129 1.87 -3.42 -7.80
CA GLY A 129 2.95 -2.74 -8.52
C GLY A 129 3.12 -1.27 -8.10
N ILE A 130 2.00 -0.54 -7.96
CA ILE A 130 2.01 0.84 -7.45
C ILE A 130 2.53 0.86 -6.00
N LEU A 131 2.16 -0.13 -5.18
CA LEU A 131 2.60 -0.22 -3.80
C LEU A 131 4.12 -0.39 -3.69
N ILE A 132 4.67 -1.34 -4.44
CA ILE A 132 6.11 -1.61 -4.48
C ILE A 132 6.87 -0.35 -4.92
N TYR A 133 6.34 0.38 -5.91
CA TYR A 133 6.94 1.64 -6.32
C TYR A 133 6.97 2.67 -5.18
N ILE A 134 5.88 2.81 -4.44
CA ILE A 134 5.82 3.75 -3.32
C ILE A 134 6.75 3.32 -2.19
N ASP A 135 6.86 2.03 -1.89
CA ASP A 135 7.80 1.50 -0.88
C ASP A 135 9.25 1.83 -1.22
N LEU A 136 9.62 1.78 -2.50
CA LEU A 136 10.93 2.19 -2.99
C LEU A 136 11.16 3.69 -2.78
N VAL A 137 10.16 4.53 -3.05
CA VAL A 137 10.22 5.99 -2.82
C VAL A 137 10.37 6.29 -1.33
N VAL A 138 9.60 5.61 -0.48
CA VAL A 138 9.68 5.75 0.99
C VAL A 138 11.04 5.29 1.51
N CYS A 139 11.54 4.16 1.03
CA CYS A 139 12.88 3.69 1.39
C CYS A 139 13.96 4.69 0.99
N SER A 140 13.88 5.25 -0.23
CA SER A 140 14.79 6.29 -0.70
C SER A 140 14.78 7.51 0.22
N TYR A 141 13.58 7.99 0.58
CA TYR A 141 13.43 9.12 1.50
C TYR A 141 13.92 8.82 2.93
N PHE A 142 13.71 7.59 3.42
CA PHE A 142 14.23 7.13 4.70
C PHE A 142 15.76 7.17 4.75
N TYR A 143 16.43 6.68 3.69
CA TYR A 143 17.89 6.74 3.60
C TYR A 143 18.42 8.17 3.53
N GLU A 144 17.74 9.06 2.81
CA GLU A 144 18.10 10.49 2.75
C GLU A 144 17.98 11.17 4.11
N LEU A 145 16.89 10.95 4.85
CA LEU A 145 16.73 11.51 6.21
C LEU A 145 17.76 10.95 7.19
N LYS A 146 18.10 9.66 7.08
CA LYS A 146 19.11 9.02 7.92
C LYS A 146 20.52 9.52 7.60
N SER A 147 20.84 9.75 6.33
CA SER A 147 22.15 10.28 5.93
C SER A 147 22.32 11.75 6.36
N LEU A 148 21.28 12.58 6.23
CA LEU A 148 21.29 13.96 6.73
C LEU A 148 21.51 14.02 8.26
N LYS A 149 20.86 13.13 9.02
CA LYS A 149 21.09 13.04 10.48
C LYS A 149 22.52 12.62 10.81
N ARG A 150 23.10 11.70 10.02
CA ARG A 150 24.50 11.26 10.17
C ARG A 150 25.48 12.40 9.86
N LEU A 151 25.22 13.18 8.81
CA LEU A 151 26.04 14.35 8.46
C LEU A 151 25.96 15.44 9.54
N ARG A 152 24.77 15.73 10.07
CA ARG A 152 24.60 16.69 11.16
C ARG A 152 25.31 16.24 12.44
N ALA A 153 25.21 14.95 12.80
CA ALA A 153 25.92 14.41 13.95
C ALA A 153 27.46 14.55 13.79
N VAL A 154 28.01 14.24 12.60
CA VAL A 154 29.45 14.38 12.34
C VAL A 154 29.91 15.85 12.37
N SER A 155 29.09 16.80 11.92
CA SER A 155 29.42 18.23 12.06
C SER A 155 29.38 18.73 13.50
N GLU A 156 28.51 18.17 14.35
CA GLU A 156 28.44 18.52 15.78
C GLU A 156 29.63 17.97 16.57
N PHE A 157 30.23 16.84 16.14
CA PHE A 157 31.43 16.26 16.77
C PHE A 157 32.76 16.98 16.43
N ASN A 158 32.77 17.94 15.49
CA ASN A 158 34.00 18.59 15.01
C ASN A 158 34.13 20.06 15.42
N ILE A 159 33.47 20.48 16.50
CA ILE A 159 33.65 21.80 17.10
C ILE A 159 34.09 21.62 18.56
N GLU A 160 35.32 21.14 18.74
CA GLU A 160 36.09 21.45 19.96
C GLU A 160 37.28 22.31 19.52
N TYR A 161 37.39 23.47 20.17
CA TYR A 161 38.27 24.61 19.88
C TYR A 161 39.76 24.26 19.81
#